data_AF-A0A937J5X1-F1
#
_entry.id   AF-A0A937J5X1-F1
#
_cell.length_a   1.000
_cell.length_b   1.000
_cell.length_c   1.000
_cell.angle_alpha   90.00
_cell.angle_beta   90.00
_cell.angle_gamma   90.00
#
_symmetry.space_group_name_H-M   'P 1'
#
loop_
_entity.id
_entity.type
_entity.pdbx_description
1 polymer ?
#
loop_
_entity_poly.entity_id
_entity_poly.type
_entity_poly.pdbx_seq_one_letter_code
_entity_poly.pdbx_strand_id
1 'polypeptide(L)'
;MMKNFFYPVFLMLFFAPLLKANEIMIDNFEATSNVNWDYLSDQVMGGVSEGSASLGIDSDSGKTYVQMTGDVSTENNGGFIQLRTRLPSGADQDVSGVYLRARGNSQRYYIHLRTRGTMLPWQYYQAEFDVSEEWQIFRLPLTDFKPSGSWLGKSPSPRSIRSLGIVAYGRDHRAGIDVDEIGFYD
;
A
#
# COMPACT_ATOMS: atom_id res chain seq x y z
N MET A 1 61.80 -6.87 4.83
CA MET A 1 61.00 -7.76 5.70
C MET A 1 59.89 -6.90 6.31
N MET A 2 58.68 -6.92 5.75
CA MET A 2 57.50 -6.21 6.28
C MET A 2 56.36 -7.23 6.34
N LYS A 3 55.81 -7.44 7.54
CA LYS A 3 54.66 -8.33 7.77
C LYS A 3 53.41 -7.45 7.84
N ASN A 4 52.53 -7.57 6.85
CA ASN A 4 51.21 -6.93 6.90
C ASN A 4 50.30 -7.72 7.84
N PHE A 5 49.83 -7.06 8.90
CA PHE A 5 48.81 -7.60 9.78
C PHE A 5 47.42 -7.23 9.24
N PHE A 6 46.64 -8.24 8.87
CA PHE A 6 45.22 -8.10 8.56
C PHE A 6 44.43 -8.17 9.87
N TYR A 7 43.71 -7.10 10.21
CA TYR A 7 42.71 -7.13 11.27
C TYR A 7 41.32 -7.34 10.64
N PRO A 8 40.55 -8.37 11.02
CA PRO A 8 39.20 -8.52 10.53
C PRO A 8 38.30 -7.44 11.14
N VAL A 9 37.61 -6.69 10.28
CA VAL A 9 36.56 -5.76 10.69
C VAL A 9 35.35 -6.59 11.08
N PHE A 10 35.02 -6.61 12.38
CA PHE A 10 33.81 -7.25 12.88
C PHE A 10 32.66 -6.25 12.77
N LEU A 11 31.75 -6.47 11.81
CA LEU A 11 30.55 -5.64 11.65
C LEU A 11 29.57 -6.00 12.77
N MET A 12 29.54 -5.17 13.82
CA MET A 12 28.61 -5.32 14.92
C MET A 12 27.22 -4.83 14.48
N LEU A 13 26.32 -5.77 14.16
CA LEU A 13 24.90 -5.48 13.94
C LEU A 13 24.28 -5.10 15.28
N PHE A 14 24.08 -3.81 15.51
CA PHE A 14 23.26 -3.32 16.62
C PHE A 14 21.79 -3.65 16.31
N PHE A 15 21.28 -4.71 16.92
CA PHE A 15 19.84 -4.92 17.03
C PHE A 15 19.30 -3.90 18.06
N ALA A 16 18.86 -2.74 17.57
CA ALA A 16 18.02 -1.87 18.38
C ALA A 16 16.69 -2.60 18.61
N PRO A 17 16.16 -2.64 19.84
CA PRO A 17 14.81 -3.16 20.06
C PRO A 17 13.85 -2.31 19.24
N LEU A 18 13.13 -2.95 18.33
CA LEU A 18 12.04 -2.33 17.59
C LEU A 18 10.99 -1.92 18.64
N LEU A 19 10.90 -0.63 18.95
CA LEU A 19 9.75 -0.10 19.68
C LEU A 19 8.51 -0.60 18.93
N LYS A 20 7.62 -1.30 19.64
CA LYS A 20 6.34 -1.71 19.05
C LYS A 20 5.59 -0.42 18.71
N ALA A 21 5.60 -0.06 17.43
CA ALA A 21 4.74 0.98 16.92
C ALA A 21 3.30 0.59 17.21
N ASN A 22 2.50 1.51 17.73
CA ASN A 22 1.07 1.33 17.88
C ASN A 22 0.45 1.26 16.48
N GLU A 23 -0.27 0.17 16.23
CA GLU A 23 -0.98 -0.05 14.98
C GLU A 23 -2.45 0.33 15.15
N ILE A 24 -2.93 1.20 14.26
CA ILE A 24 -4.33 1.58 14.14
C ILE A 24 -4.88 0.86 12.92
N MET A 25 -5.43 -0.33 13.14
CA MET A 25 -5.95 -1.17 12.08
C MET A 25 -7.18 -0.49 11.44
N ILE A 26 -7.13 -0.33 10.12
CA ILE A 26 -8.31 0.07 9.33
C ILE A 26 -9.16 -1.16 9.09
N ASP A 27 -8.56 -2.25 8.62
CA ASP A 27 -9.28 -3.45 8.25
C ASP A 27 -8.41 -4.71 8.33
N ASN A 28 -9.05 -5.82 8.66
CA ASN A 28 -8.52 -7.19 8.57
C ASN A 28 -9.38 -8.09 7.68
N PHE A 29 -10.38 -7.52 7.00
CA PHE A 29 -11.27 -8.17 6.04
C PHE A 29 -12.11 -9.32 6.59
N GLU A 30 -12.09 -9.56 7.90
CA GLU A 30 -12.91 -10.56 8.56
C GLU A 30 -14.40 -10.24 8.40
N ALA A 31 -15.26 -11.24 8.55
CA ALA A 31 -16.72 -11.06 8.38
C ALA A 31 -17.37 -10.03 9.33
N THR A 32 -16.65 -9.61 10.38
CA THR A 32 -17.08 -8.57 11.33
C THR A 32 -16.67 -7.16 10.91
N SER A 33 -15.83 -7.02 9.87
CA SER A 33 -15.42 -5.74 9.34
C SER A 33 -16.61 -4.97 8.78
N ASN A 34 -16.64 -3.67 9.05
CA ASN A 34 -17.63 -2.73 8.55
C ASN A 34 -17.04 -1.72 7.55
N VAL A 35 -15.82 -1.98 7.07
CA VAL A 35 -15.14 -1.11 6.11
C VAL A 35 -15.60 -1.46 4.71
N ASN A 36 -16.11 -0.45 4.00
CA ASN A 36 -16.50 -0.60 2.62
C ASN A 36 -15.30 -0.35 1.70
N TRP A 37 -15.04 -1.31 0.82
CA TRP A 37 -14.02 -1.23 -0.22
C TRP A 37 -14.67 -1.19 -1.60
N ASP A 38 -14.37 -0.14 -2.36
CA ASP A 38 -14.82 0.02 -3.73
C ASP A 38 -13.75 -0.51 -4.68
N TYR A 39 -14.10 -1.46 -5.55
CA TYR A 39 -13.28 -1.80 -6.71
C TYR A 39 -13.49 -0.75 -7.83
N LEU A 40 -12.39 -0.27 -8.41
CA LEU A 40 -12.41 0.71 -9.50
C LEU A 40 -11.34 0.35 -10.54
N SER A 41 -11.68 0.58 -11.81
CA SER A 41 -10.76 0.47 -12.93
C SER A 41 -10.67 1.80 -13.70
N ASP A 42 -9.61 1.98 -14.49
CA ASP A 42 -9.45 3.07 -15.45
C ASP A 42 -10.55 3.15 -16.53
N GLN A 43 -11.41 2.13 -16.65
CA GLN A 43 -12.61 2.15 -17.49
C GLN A 43 -13.51 3.37 -17.23
N VAL A 44 -13.49 3.92 -16.01
CA VAL A 44 -14.22 5.17 -15.68
C VAL A 44 -13.70 6.40 -16.42
N MET A 45 -12.53 6.30 -17.05
CA MET A 45 -11.91 7.31 -17.91
C MET A 45 -11.69 6.81 -19.35
N GLY A 46 -12.25 5.65 -19.72
CA GLY A 46 -12.11 5.05 -21.05
C GLY A 46 -10.89 4.14 -21.24
N GLY A 47 -10.18 3.81 -20.15
CA GLY A 47 -9.15 2.77 -20.15
C GLY A 47 -9.74 1.37 -20.37
N VAL A 48 -8.85 0.38 -20.53
CA VAL A 48 -9.23 -1.01 -20.83
C VAL A 48 -8.72 -2.00 -19.79
N SER A 49 -8.30 -1.54 -18.62
CA SER A 49 -7.92 -2.45 -17.54
C SER A 49 -9.16 -3.17 -17.00
N GLU A 50 -9.05 -4.47 -16.76
CA GLU A 50 -10.15 -5.30 -16.27
C GLU A 50 -9.69 -6.16 -15.10
N GLY A 51 -10.61 -6.45 -14.18
CA GLY A 51 -10.26 -7.18 -12.97
C GLY A 51 -11.42 -7.27 -12.00
N SER A 52 -11.11 -7.76 -10.82
CA SER A 52 -12.06 -8.00 -9.75
C SER A 52 -11.39 -7.93 -8.39
N ALA A 53 -12.23 -7.83 -7.37
CA ALA A 53 -11.83 -8.06 -6.00
C ALA A 53 -12.81 -9.00 -5.30
N SER A 54 -12.29 -9.88 -4.45
CA SER A 54 -13.07 -10.84 -3.69
C SER A 54 -12.38 -11.21 -2.38
N LEU A 55 -13.15 -11.67 -1.40
CA LEU A 55 -12.59 -12.22 -0.17
C LEU A 55 -12.15 -13.67 -0.36
N GLY A 56 -11.08 -14.06 0.32
CA GLY A 56 -10.58 -15.43 0.42
C GLY A 56 -10.20 -15.76 1.87
N ILE A 57 -9.97 -17.05 2.14
CA ILE A 57 -9.50 -17.53 3.44
C ILE A 57 -8.14 -18.21 3.22
N ASP A 58 -7.13 -17.75 3.95
CA ASP A 58 -5.82 -18.39 3.92
C ASP A 58 -5.90 -19.77 4.58
N SER A 59 -5.50 -20.82 3.87
CA SER A 59 -5.66 -22.20 4.34
C SER A 59 -4.84 -22.51 5.58
N ASP A 60 -3.72 -21.83 5.76
CA ASP A 60 -2.74 -22.14 6.80
C ASP A 60 -3.05 -21.36 8.07
N SER A 61 -3.34 -20.06 7.95
CA SER A 61 -3.65 -19.21 9.09
C SER A 61 -5.15 -19.13 9.42
N GLY A 62 -6.03 -19.50 8.49
CA GLY A 62 -7.48 -19.35 8.61
C GLY A 62 -7.95 -17.90 8.60
N LYS A 63 -7.08 -16.95 8.22
CA LYS A 63 -7.40 -15.51 8.20
C LYS A 63 -8.12 -15.15 6.91
N THR A 64 -9.05 -14.20 7.00
CA THR A 64 -9.65 -13.62 5.80
C THR A 64 -8.68 -12.64 5.14
N TYR A 65 -8.64 -12.65 3.80
CA TYR A 65 -7.90 -11.67 3.01
C TYR A 65 -8.77 -11.14 1.88
N VAL A 66 -8.48 -9.92 1.42
CA VAL A 66 -8.99 -9.43 0.15
C VAL A 66 -7.99 -9.72 -0.96
N GLN A 67 -8.47 -10.27 -2.07
CA GLN A 67 -7.71 -10.47 -3.29
C GLN A 67 -8.12 -9.43 -4.33
N MET A 68 -7.15 -8.79 -4.96
CA MET A 68 -7.34 -7.99 -6.17
C MET A 68 -6.56 -8.61 -7.32
N THR A 69 -7.27 -8.96 -8.39
CA THR A 69 -6.70 -9.58 -9.59
C THR A 69 -7.22 -8.92 -10.85
N GLY A 70 -6.42 -8.90 -11.92
CA GLY A 70 -6.85 -8.36 -13.20
C GLY A 70 -5.71 -8.13 -14.17
N ASP A 71 -6.03 -7.66 -15.36
CA ASP A 71 -5.07 -7.21 -16.36
C ASP A 71 -5.08 -5.68 -16.40
N VAL A 72 -3.92 -5.08 -16.16
CA VAL A 72 -3.69 -3.63 -16.24
C VAL A 72 -3.09 -3.32 -17.60
N SER A 73 -3.65 -2.32 -18.28
CA SER A 73 -3.19 -1.83 -19.58
C SER A 73 -3.11 -0.31 -19.58
N THR A 74 -2.01 0.23 -20.11
CA THR A 74 -1.77 1.68 -20.28
C THR A 74 -2.42 2.25 -21.55
N GLU A 75 -3.09 1.42 -22.34
CA GLU A 75 -3.88 1.86 -23.48
C GLU A 75 -4.99 2.85 -23.06
N ASN A 76 -5.38 3.71 -23.99
CA ASN A 76 -6.38 4.77 -23.79
C ASN A 76 -6.08 5.72 -22.61
N ASN A 77 -4.81 5.94 -22.28
CA ASN A 77 -4.37 6.72 -21.11
C ASN A 77 -4.87 6.14 -19.78
N GLY A 78 -5.11 4.83 -19.75
CA GLY A 78 -5.46 4.09 -18.54
C GLY A 78 -4.24 3.73 -17.71
N GLY A 79 -4.22 2.51 -17.21
CA GLY A 79 -3.14 1.91 -16.46
C GLY A 79 -3.46 1.71 -14.99
N PHE A 80 -4.72 1.46 -14.58
CA PHE A 80 -4.97 1.01 -13.21
C PHE A 80 -6.19 0.10 -12.98
N ILE A 81 -6.05 -0.74 -11.95
CA ILE A 81 -7.15 -1.26 -11.14
C ILE A 81 -6.84 -0.95 -9.65
N GLN A 82 -7.88 -0.74 -8.84
CA GLN A 82 -7.70 -0.41 -7.42
C GLN A 82 -8.84 -0.92 -6.54
N LEU A 83 -8.49 -1.20 -5.29
CA LEU A 83 -9.40 -1.26 -4.16
C LEU A 83 -9.26 0.01 -3.33
N ARG A 84 -10.36 0.68 -3.02
CA ARG A 84 -10.32 1.96 -2.31
C ARG A 84 -11.36 2.01 -1.20
N THR A 85 -10.95 2.44 -0.02
CA THR A 85 -11.85 2.77 1.08
C THR A 85 -11.85 4.27 1.40
N ARG A 86 -12.94 4.74 2.01
CA ARG A 86 -13.09 6.11 2.53
C ARG A 86 -12.80 6.09 4.02
N LEU A 87 -12.07 7.12 4.47
CA LEU A 87 -11.71 7.34 5.86
C LEU A 87 -12.35 8.66 6.31
N PRO A 88 -13.66 8.70 6.62
CA PRO A 88 -14.37 9.94 6.92
C PRO A 88 -13.80 10.68 8.14
N SER A 89 -13.34 9.94 9.14
CA SER A 89 -12.66 10.47 10.33
C SER A 89 -11.19 10.83 10.10
N GLY A 90 -10.61 10.38 8.97
CA GLY A 90 -9.18 10.47 8.66
C GLY A 90 -8.30 9.56 9.52
N ALA A 91 -6.99 9.74 9.42
CA ALA A 91 -6.04 9.10 10.34
C ALA A 91 -5.97 9.90 11.65
N ASP A 92 -5.75 9.20 12.77
CA ASP A 92 -5.50 9.85 14.06
C ASP A 92 -4.29 10.78 13.99
N GLN A 93 -4.19 11.68 14.98
CA GLN A 93 -3.34 12.87 14.92
C GLN A 93 -1.85 12.59 14.77
N ASP A 94 -1.39 11.38 15.12
CA ASP A 94 0.02 11.05 15.37
C ASP A 94 0.53 9.85 14.56
N VAL A 95 -0.07 9.54 13.40
CA VAL A 95 0.43 8.43 12.56
C VAL A 95 1.65 8.83 11.72
N SER A 96 2.66 7.96 11.71
CA SER A 96 3.90 8.09 10.92
C SER A 96 3.80 7.46 9.55
N GLY A 97 2.88 6.51 9.33
CA GLY A 97 2.77 5.82 8.05
C GLY A 97 1.59 4.88 7.92
N VAL A 98 1.50 4.25 6.75
CA VAL A 98 0.57 3.16 6.45
C VAL A 98 1.32 1.85 6.62
N TYR A 99 0.71 0.86 7.27
CA TYR A 99 1.20 -0.51 7.21
C TYR A 99 0.18 -1.40 6.51
N LEU A 100 0.66 -2.48 5.91
CA LEU A 100 -0.17 -3.55 5.38
C LEU A 100 0.58 -4.87 5.44
N ARG A 101 -0.17 -5.97 5.56
CA ARG A 101 0.36 -7.31 5.35
C ARG A 101 -0.19 -7.87 4.04
N ALA A 102 0.71 -8.17 3.12
CA ALA A 102 0.38 -8.53 1.75
C ALA A 102 1.28 -9.64 1.22
N ARG A 103 0.76 -10.37 0.22
CA ARG A 103 1.51 -11.25 -0.69
C ARG A 103 1.00 -11.07 -2.11
N GLY A 104 1.69 -11.61 -3.10
CA GLY A 104 1.21 -11.59 -4.46
C GLY A 104 2.22 -12.08 -5.47
N ASN A 105 2.00 -11.71 -6.71
CA ASN A 105 2.65 -12.28 -7.89
C ASN A 105 4.03 -11.69 -8.23
N SER A 106 4.85 -11.35 -7.22
CA SER A 106 6.19 -10.77 -7.44
C SER A 106 6.18 -9.49 -8.29
N GLN A 107 5.15 -8.65 -8.12
CA GLN A 107 4.97 -7.39 -8.84
C GLN A 107 4.98 -6.19 -7.91
N ARG A 108 5.19 -5.01 -8.49
CA ARG A 108 5.05 -3.73 -7.80
C ARG A 108 3.60 -3.28 -7.69
N TYR A 109 3.23 -2.82 -6.51
CA TYR A 109 1.95 -2.19 -6.20
C TYR A 109 2.16 -0.85 -5.49
N TYR A 110 1.06 -0.11 -5.32
CA TYR A 110 1.08 1.21 -4.70
C TYR A 110 -0.01 1.34 -3.66
N ILE A 111 0.27 2.10 -2.61
CA ILE A 111 -0.77 2.70 -1.78
C ILE A 111 -1.03 4.11 -2.28
N HIS A 112 -2.28 4.41 -2.62
CA HIS A 112 -2.74 5.76 -2.93
C HIS A 112 -3.45 6.37 -1.74
N LEU A 113 -3.00 7.53 -1.29
CA LEU A 113 -3.66 8.34 -0.29
C LEU A 113 -4.28 9.57 -0.93
N ARG A 114 -5.52 9.88 -0.55
CA ARG A 114 -6.14 11.17 -0.83
C ARG A 114 -6.34 11.94 0.44
N THR A 115 -6.17 13.25 0.37
CA THR A 115 -6.38 14.15 1.50
C THR A 115 -7.52 15.13 1.24
N ARG A 116 -7.94 15.89 2.26
CA ARG A 116 -8.87 17.01 2.07
C ARG A 116 -8.38 18.03 1.04
N GLY A 117 -7.05 18.12 0.80
CA GLY A 117 -6.44 18.98 -0.21
C GLY A 117 -6.37 18.40 -1.63
N THR A 118 -6.57 17.08 -1.81
CA THR A 118 -6.63 16.47 -3.16
C THR A 118 -8.02 16.66 -3.75
N MET A 119 -8.35 17.87 -4.22
CA MET A 119 -9.68 18.27 -4.68
C MET A 119 -10.07 17.65 -6.03
N LEU A 120 -9.11 17.39 -6.90
CA LEU A 120 -9.35 16.88 -8.25
C LEU A 120 -9.34 15.34 -8.28
N PRO A 121 -10.14 14.69 -9.15
CA PRO A 121 -10.23 13.22 -9.20
C PRO A 121 -8.92 12.49 -9.48
N TRP A 122 -7.93 13.12 -10.10
CA TRP A 122 -6.61 12.55 -10.41
C TRP A 122 -5.52 12.91 -9.39
N GLN A 123 -5.85 13.67 -8.34
CA GLN A 123 -4.90 14.03 -7.29
C GLN A 123 -4.82 12.93 -6.24
N TYR A 124 -3.60 12.49 -5.95
CA TYR A 124 -3.29 11.51 -4.92
C TYR A 124 -1.84 11.68 -4.48
N TYR A 125 -1.49 11.03 -3.37
CA TYR A 125 -0.12 10.74 -2.98
C TYR A 125 0.10 9.23 -3.12
N GLN A 126 1.27 8.80 -3.58
CA GLN A 126 1.56 7.38 -3.78
C GLN A 126 2.88 6.96 -3.15
N ALA A 127 2.89 5.78 -2.54
CA ALA A 127 4.10 5.07 -2.15
C ALA A 127 4.07 3.67 -2.77
N GLU A 128 5.22 3.21 -3.26
CA GLU A 128 5.37 1.90 -3.91
C GLU A 128 5.87 0.84 -2.92
N PHE A 129 5.50 -0.41 -3.19
CA PHE A 129 6.04 -1.59 -2.51
C PHE A 129 6.00 -2.79 -3.45
N ASP A 130 6.98 -3.69 -3.30
CA ASP A 130 7.12 -4.89 -4.12
C ASP A 130 6.72 -6.11 -3.28
N VAL A 131 5.69 -6.85 -3.71
CA VAL A 131 5.22 -8.05 -3.00
C VAL A 131 5.96 -9.30 -3.47
N SER A 132 5.97 -10.36 -2.65
CA SER A 132 6.40 -11.70 -3.03
C SER A 132 5.27 -12.70 -2.79
N GLU A 133 5.48 -13.98 -3.13
CA GLU A 133 4.49 -15.05 -2.90
C GLU A 133 4.23 -15.29 -1.40
N GLU A 134 5.14 -14.83 -0.54
CA GLU A 134 5.05 -14.97 0.92
C GLU A 134 4.38 -13.75 1.56
N TRP A 135 3.66 -13.98 2.65
CA TRP A 135 3.09 -12.91 3.45
C TRP A 135 4.19 -12.04 4.09
N GLN A 136 4.15 -10.74 3.82
CA GLN A 136 5.11 -9.77 4.35
C GLN A 136 4.39 -8.54 4.90
N ILE A 137 4.95 -7.96 5.97
CA ILE A 137 4.49 -6.68 6.51
C ILE A 137 5.30 -5.56 5.84
N PHE A 138 4.59 -4.65 5.20
CA PHE A 138 5.13 -3.44 4.60
C PHE A 138 4.78 -2.25 5.50
N ARG A 139 5.77 -1.42 5.80
CA ARG A 139 5.59 -0.14 6.50
C ARG A 139 6.02 0.98 5.56
N LEU A 140 5.08 1.85 5.21
CA LEU A 140 5.24 2.94 4.27
C LEU A 140 5.15 4.27 5.03
N PRO A 141 6.28 4.90 5.38
CA PRO A 141 6.30 6.21 6.01
C PRO A 141 5.59 7.26 5.16
N LEU A 142 4.85 8.19 5.78
CA LEU A 142 4.19 9.27 5.04
C LEU A 142 5.17 10.16 4.26
N THR A 143 6.46 10.17 4.63
CA THR A 143 7.54 10.87 3.91
C THR A 143 7.87 10.25 2.55
N ASP A 144 7.54 8.98 2.35
CA ASP A 144 7.84 8.26 1.11
C ASP A 144 6.76 8.48 0.05
N PHE A 145 5.57 8.91 0.48
CA PHE A 145 4.45 9.21 -0.39
C PHE A 145 4.71 10.45 -1.26
N LYS A 146 4.81 10.26 -2.57
CA LYS A 146 5.03 11.33 -3.54
C LYS A 146 3.70 11.86 -4.08
N PRO A 147 3.53 13.19 -4.18
CA PRO A 147 2.33 13.78 -4.75
C PRO A 147 2.25 13.54 -6.27
N SER A 148 1.04 13.32 -6.80
CA SER A 148 0.82 13.19 -8.25
C SER A 148 0.90 14.51 -9.02
N GLY A 149 0.94 15.66 -8.32
CA GLY A 149 1.02 16.98 -8.96
C GLY A 149 1.78 18.00 -8.12
N SER A 150 2.42 18.96 -8.79
CA SER A 150 3.32 19.98 -8.20
C SER A 150 2.66 20.94 -7.22
N TRP A 151 1.32 21.07 -7.25
CA TRP A 151 0.54 21.96 -6.38
C TRP A 151 0.19 21.34 -5.02
N LEU A 152 0.46 20.04 -4.84
CA LEU A 152 0.24 19.34 -3.59
C LEU A 152 1.45 19.51 -2.65
N GLY A 153 1.24 19.29 -1.35
CA GLY A 153 2.32 19.23 -0.38
C GLY A 153 3.33 18.12 -0.72
N LYS A 154 4.52 18.18 -0.13
CA LYS A 154 5.56 17.16 -0.37
C LYS A 154 5.19 15.78 0.19
N SER A 155 4.39 15.76 1.25
CA SER A 155 3.87 14.56 1.91
C SER A 155 2.42 14.80 2.35
N PRO A 156 1.60 13.75 2.46
CA PRO A 156 0.24 13.85 2.95
C PRO A 156 0.24 14.21 4.44
N SER A 157 -0.60 15.16 4.85
CA SER A 157 -0.83 15.43 6.27
C SER A 157 -1.75 14.34 6.87
N PRO A 158 -1.35 13.66 7.97
CA PRO A 158 -2.09 12.53 8.56
C PRO A 158 -3.59 12.80 8.75
N ARG A 159 -3.90 13.88 9.48
CA ARG A 159 -5.29 14.28 9.82
C ARG A 159 -6.16 14.62 8.62
N SER A 160 -5.52 14.88 7.47
CA SER A 160 -6.20 15.27 6.25
C SER A 160 -6.49 14.07 5.34
N ILE A 161 -5.89 12.90 5.59
CA ILE A 161 -6.16 11.67 4.84
C ILE A 161 -7.66 11.39 4.93
N ARG A 162 -8.29 11.09 3.79
CA ARG A 162 -9.74 10.82 3.68
C ARG A 162 -10.06 9.57 2.88
N SER A 163 -9.05 8.97 2.26
CA SER A 163 -9.18 7.73 1.51
C SER A 163 -7.81 7.09 1.35
N LEU A 164 -7.82 5.77 1.38
CA LEU A 164 -6.69 4.88 1.15
C LEU A 164 -7.09 3.91 0.04
N GLY A 165 -6.18 3.63 -0.89
CA GLY A 165 -6.37 2.61 -1.91
C GLY A 165 -5.14 1.75 -2.13
N ILE A 166 -5.36 0.48 -2.44
CA ILE A 166 -4.37 -0.50 -2.90
C ILE A 166 -4.49 -0.54 -4.43
N VAL A 167 -3.39 -0.29 -5.13
CA VAL A 167 -3.43 0.03 -6.57
C VAL A 167 -2.39 -0.74 -7.34
N ALA A 168 -2.81 -1.35 -8.45
CA ALA A 168 -1.93 -1.78 -9.52
C ALA A 168 -1.91 -0.66 -10.57
N TYR A 169 -0.75 -0.06 -10.86
CA TYR A 169 -0.67 1.22 -11.57
C TYR A 169 0.52 1.33 -12.54
N GLY A 170 0.31 2.06 -13.64
CA GLY A 170 1.35 2.77 -14.38
C GLY A 170 2.13 1.93 -15.40
N ARG A 171 1.74 0.67 -15.63
CA ARG A 171 2.37 -0.23 -16.61
C ARG A 171 1.46 -1.40 -16.95
N ASP A 172 1.69 -2.00 -18.11
CA ASP A 172 1.02 -3.21 -18.54
C ASP A 172 1.50 -4.41 -17.69
N HIS A 173 0.58 -5.09 -17.03
CA HIS A 173 0.85 -6.32 -16.28
C HIS A 173 -0.42 -7.01 -15.81
N ARG A 174 -0.29 -8.29 -15.45
CA ARG A 174 -1.32 -8.98 -14.67
C ARG A 174 -1.12 -8.67 -13.18
N ALA A 175 -2.16 -8.14 -12.54
CA ALA A 175 -2.26 -7.92 -11.12
C ALA A 175 -2.78 -9.18 -10.40
N GLY A 176 -2.26 -9.40 -9.21
CA GLY A 176 -2.58 -10.49 -8.29
C GLY A 176 -1.93 -10.21 -6.94
N ILE A 177 -2.68 -9.58 -6.05
CA ILE A 177 -2.27 -9.22 -4.69
C ILE A 177 -3.35 -9.64 -3.70
N ASP A 178 -2.91 -10.24 -2.60
CA ASP A 178 -3.72 -10.55 -1.43
C ASP A 178 -3.28 -9.63 -0.28
N VAL A 179 -4.24 -9.08 0.47
CA VAL A 179 -4.00 -8.27 1.67
C VAL A 179 -4.90 -8.77 2.79
N ASP A 180 -4.32 -9.12 3.94
CA ASP A 180 -5.07 -9.64 5.09
C ASP A 180 -5.10 -8.67 6.28
N GLU A 181 -4.35 -7.58 6.20
CA GLU A 181 -4.37 -6.52 7.21
C GLU A 181 -3.87 -5.20 6.62
N ILE A 182 -4.53 -4.09 6.96
CA ILE A 182 -4.09 -2.75 6.56
C ILE A 182 -4.49 -1.70 7.60
N GLY A 183 -3.62 -0.72 7.83
CA GLY A 183 -3.85 0.31 8.82
C GLY A 183 -2.79 1.41 8.84
N PHE A 184 -2.77 2.17 9.91
CA PHE A 184 -1.73 3.16 10.20
C PHE A 184 -0.83 2.70 11.35
N TYR A 185 0.36 3.28 11.44
CA TYR A 185 1.26 3.11 12.57
C TYR A 185 1.88 4.45 13.02
N ASP A 186 2.34 4.53 14.26
CA ASP A 186 3.02 5.70 14.86
C ASP A 186 4.55 5.74 14.69
#